data_AF-X0V881-F1
#
_entry.id   AF-X0V881-F1
#
_cell.length_a   1.000
_cell.length_b   1.000
_cell.length_c   1.000
_cell.angle_alpha   90.00
_cell.angle_beta   90.00
_cell.angle_gamma   90.00
#
_symmetry.space_group_name_H-M   'P 1'
#
loop_
_entity.id
_entity.type
_entity.pdbx_description
1 polymer ?
#
loop_
_entity_poly.entity_id
_entity_poly.type
_entity_poly.pdbx_seq_one_letter_code
_entity_poly.pdbx_strand_id
1 'polypeptide(L)'
;AVCFAQETTGGLQGRVVGGAGDPVPFADVVVSSPDLQGSREATSKSDGRFLILELPVGVYSLTISHASHHDLTYEDVLVQLGRMTSLADIELTPKIHQMPDMVVYATPPLIDPTSTYIGANLGAAVYTALPIERDYRSVTVLLPHVNESFLGDGIGTAGGTGLENKYFIDGIDVTEPIEGGPGTNLPYNFIREVQVKTGAYEAEYRSSLGGVVNVVTHSGGDEIHGQGFGFFINNQFTRGARKGAFEPNTGDFAHYDAGFSIG
;
A
#
# COMPACT_ATOMS: atom_id res chain seq x y z
N ALA A 1 -20.05 13.34 -14.27
CA ALA A 1 -18.75 12.79 -14.68
C ALA A 1 -18.31 11.87 -13.56
N VAL A 2 -18.16 10.58 -13.83
CA VAL A 2 -17.73 9.62 -12.82
C VAL A 2 -16.21 9.78 -12.70
N CYS A 3 -15.74 10.33 -11.57
CA CYS A 3 -14.32 10.36 -11.25
C CYS A 3 -13.90 8.94 -10.85
N PHE A 4 -13.24 8.22 -11.75
CA PHE A 4 -12.39 7.09 -11.39
C PHE A 4 -10.96 7.61 -11.36
N ALA A 5 -10.45 7.98 -10.19
CA ALA A 5 -9.04 8.27 -9.92
C ALA A 5 -8.84 8.59 -8.43
N GLN A 6 -9.32 7.74 -7.54
CA GLN A 6 -8.80 7.75 -6.17
C GLN A 6 -7.86 6.55 -6.08
N GLU A 7 -6.58 6.83 -5.86
CA GLU A 7 -5.52 5.84 -5.77
C GLU A 7 -5.67 5.10 -4.43
N THR A 8 -6.66 4.21 -4.36
CA THR A 8 -6.95 3.33 -3.20
C THR A 8 -6.60 1.88 -3.49
N THR A 9 -6.16 1.60 -4.72
CA THR A 9 -5.87 0.27 -5.26
C THR A 9 -4.54 0.26 -6.00
N GLY A 10 -4.01 -0.93 -6.25
CA GLY A 10 -2.92 -1.16 -7.20
C GLY A 10 -3.41 -1.84 -8.48
N GLY A 11 -2.45 -2.30 -9.27
CA GLY A 11 -2.70 -3.11 -10.47
C GLY A 11 -1.62 -4.16 -10.69
N LEU A 12 -1.94 -5.13 -11.54
CA LEU A 12 -1.05 -6.19 -12.00
C LEU A 12 -0.91 -6.15 -13.51
N GLN A 13 0.31 -6.29 -13.99
CA GLN A 13 0.59 -6.48 -15.41
C GLN A 13 1.67 -7.53 -15.63
N GLY A 14 1.66 -8.11 -16.82
CA GLY A 14 2.68 -9.05 -17.24
C GLY A 14 2.55 -9.37 -18.72
N ARG A 15 3.45 -10.22 -19.20
CA ARG A 15 3.44 -10.71 -20.57
C ARG A 15 3.60 -12.21 -20.61
N VAL A 16 2.63 -12.91 -21.17
CA VAL A 16 2.65 -14.36 -21.32
C VAL A 16 3.40 -14.72 -22.60
N VAL A 17 4.42 -15.55 -22.47
CA VAL A 17 5.27 -16.04 -23.57
C VAL A 17 5.36 -17.56 -23.54
N GLY A 18 5.61 -18.19 -24.69
CA GLY A 18 5.93 -19.61 -24.78
C GLY A 18 7.44 -19.85 -24.70
N GLY A 19 7.86 -21.12 -24.71
CA GLY A 19 9.28 -21.49 -24.53
C GLY A 19 10.28 -21.01 -25.60
N ALA A 20 9.81 -20.41 -26.69
CA ALA A 20 10.65 -19.74 -27.69
C ALA A 20 10.69 -18.20 -27.54
N GLY A 21 10.02 -17.64 -26.53
CA GLY A 21 9.83 -16.19 -26.33
C GLY A 21 8.69 -15.59 -27.16
N ASP A 22 7.97 -16.42 -27.92
CA ASP A 22 6.81 -16.02 -28.70
C ASP A 22 5.63 -15.63 -27.79
N PRO A 23 4.88 -14.57 -28.09
CA PRO A 23 3.72 -14.19 -27.27
C PRO A 23 2.62 -15.24 -27.31
N VAL A 24 2.00 -15.51 -26.16
CA VAL A 24 0.82 -16.40 -26.06
C VAL A 24 -0.43 -15.54 -25.90
N PRO A 25 -1.21 -15.32 -26.98
CA PRO A 25 -2.47 -14.58 -26.91
C PRO A 25 -3.60 -15.45 -26.37
N PHE A 26 -4.66 -14.83 -25.87
CA PHE A 26 -5.87 -15.50 -25.39
C PHE A 26 -5.62 -16.49 -24.24
N ALA A 27 -4.59 -16.25 -23.44
CA ALA A 27 -4.44 -16.91 -22.15
C ALA A 27 -5.37 -16.25 -21.13
N ASP A 28 -6.09 -17.05 -20.38
CA ASP A 28 -7.00 -16.59 -19.33
C ASP A 28 -6.19 -16.41 -18.04
N VAL A 29 -6.20 -15.20 -17.51
CA VAL A 29 -5.48 -14.79 -16.31
C VAL A 29 -6.50 -14.51 -15.22
N VAL A 30 -6.50 -15.32 -14.17
CA VAL A 30 -7.42 -15.22 -13.04
C VAL A 30 -6.62 -14.84 -11.80
N VAL A 31 -7.04 -13.80 -11.11
CA VAL A 31 -6.43 -13.29 -9.88
C VAL A 31 -7.42 -13.45 -8.74
N SER A 32 -6.93 -14.00 -7.63
CA SER A 32 -7.70 -14.21 -6.39
C SER A 32 -6.87 -13.85 -5.17
N SER A 33 -7.54 -13.43 -4.09
CA SER A 33 -6.93 -13.14 -2.80
C SER A 33 -8.00 -13.19 -1.73
N PRO A 34 -7.67 -13.58 -0.48
CA PRO A 34 -8.57 -13.39 0.65
C PRO A 34 -9.01 -11.92 0.83
N ASP A 35 -8.18 -10.97 0.39
CA ASP A 35 -8.43 -9.52 0.48
C ASP A 35 -9.27 -8.98 -0.69
N LEU A 36 -9.61 -9.82 -1.67
CA LEU A 36 -10.39 -9.46 -2.85
C LEU A 36 -11.74 -10.16 -2.80
N GLN A 37 -12.83 -9.39 -2.96
CA GLN A 37 -14.15 -9.99 -3.12
C GLN A 37 -14.29 -10.60 -4.52
N GLY A 38 -14.38 -11.94 -4.57
CA GLY A 38 -14.38 -12.74 -5.79
C GLY A 38 -13.03 -12.76 -6.52
N SER A 39 -13.08 -13.09 -7.80
CA SER A 39 -11.91 -13.05 -8.69
C SER A 39 -11.88 -11.79 -9.56
N ARG A 40 -10.70 -11.47 -10.08
CA ARG A 40 -10.54 -10.59 -11.24
C ARG A 40 -9.94 -11.37 -12.38
N GLU A 41 -10.44 -11.11 -13.58
CA GLU A 41 -10.05 -11.86 -14.77
C GLU A 41 -9.58 -10.90 -15.85
N ALA A 42 -8.55 -11.31 -16.60
CA ALA A 42 -8.11 -10.66 -17.81
C ALA A 42 -7.69 -11.71 -18.82
N THR A 43 -7.71 -11.33 -20.09
CA THR A 43 -7.23 -12.19 -21.19
C THR A 43 -6.01 -11.54 -21.82
N SER A 44 -4.98 -12.34 -22.09
CA SER A 44 -3.78 -11.83 -22.77
C SER A 44 -4.10 -11.37 -24.21
N LYS A 45 -3.52 -10.24 -24.59
CA LYS A 45 -3.68 -9.64 -25.92
C LYS A 45 -2.81 -10.35 -26.97
N SER A 46 -2.90 -9.91 -28.21
CA SER A 46 -2.09 -10.43 -29.34
C SER A 46 -0.58 -10.36 -29.11
N ASP A 47 -0.09 -9.43 -28.28
CA ASP A 47 1.32 -9.28 -27.90
C ASP A 47 1.69 -10.06 -26.62
N GLY A 48 0.76 -10.88 -26.09
CA GLY A 48 0.90 -11.67 -24.87
C GLY A 48 0.67 -10.87 -23.59
N ARG A 49 0.46 -9.55 -23.66
CA ARG A 49 0.32 -8.72 -22.46
C ARG A 49 -1.06 -8.81 -21.85
N PHE A 50 -1.12 -8.78 -20.53
CA PHE A 50 -2.36 -8.62 -19.77
C PHE A 50 -2.22 -7.47 -18.76
N LEU A 51 -3.37 -6.94 -18.33
CA LEU A 51 -3.47 -5.86 -17.36
C LEU A 51 -4.71 -6.09 -16.51
N ILE A 52 -4.55 -6.06 -15.20
CA ILE A 52 -5.62 -6.15 -14.21
C ILE A 52 -5.50 -4.91 -13.32
N LEU A 53 -6.58 -4.14 -13.23
CA LEU A 53 -6.63 -2.88 -12.49
C LEU A 53 -7.53 -3.02 -11.26
N GLU A 54 -7.48 -2.02 -10.40
CA GLU A 54 -8.40 -1.85 -9.26
C GLU A 54 -8.34 -3.02 -8.28
N LEU A 55 -7.13 -3.51 -8.01
CA LEU A 55 -6.88 -4.55 -7.02
C LEU A 55 -6.61 -3.90 -5.65
N PRO A 56 -7.39 -4.24 -4.60
CA PRO A 56 -7.07 -3.83 -3.23
C PRO A 56 -5.64 -4.20 -2.83
N VAL A 57 -5.07 -3.46 -1.87
CA VAL A 57 -3.71 -3.72 -1.38
C VAL A 57 -3.67 -5.04 -0.61
N GLY A 58 -2.84 -5.97 -1.08
CA GLY A 58 -2.80 -7.32 -0.53
C GLY A 58 -1.85 -8.25 -1.29
N VAL A 59 -1.90 -9.52 -0.90
CA VAL A 59 -1.13 -10.60 -1.53
C VAL A 59 -2.08 -11.47 -2.33
N TYR A 60 -1.69 -11.79 -3.56
CA TYR A 60 -2.54 -12.43 -4.55
C TYR A 60 -1.94 -13.73 -5.09
N SER A 61 -2.84 -14.64 -5.45
CA SER A 61 -2.56 -15.78 -6.33
C SER A 61 -3.06 -15.47 -7.73
N LEU A 62 -2.20 -15.68 -8.73
CA LEU A 62 -2.47 -15.44 -10.14
C LEU A 62 -2.33 -16.76 -10.91
N THR A 63 -3.43 -17.25 -11.47
CA THR A 63 -3.45 -18.46 -12.30
C THR A 63 -3.59 -18.07 -13.76
N ILE A 64 -2.69 -18.56 -14.60
CA ILE A 64 -2.73 -18.41 -16.05
C ILE A 64 -3.07 -19.76 -16.65
N SER A 65 -4.14 -19.81 -17.42
CA SER A 65 -4.58 -21.01 -18.14
C SER A 65 -4.67 -20.77 -19.63
N HIS A 66 -4.40 -21.80 -20.42
CA HIS A 66 -4.48 -21.74 -21.87
C HIS A 66 -4.72 -23.12 -22.49
N ALA A 67 -5.40 -23.18 -23.63
CA ALA A 67 -5.77 -24.46 -24.25
C ALA A 67 -4.55 -25.36 -24.55
N SER A 68 -3.48 -24.77 -25.07
CA SER A 68 -2.26 -25.47 -25.55
C SER A 68 -1.09 -25.51 -24.57
N HIS A 69 -1.18 -24.83 -23.42
CA HIS A 69 -0.09 -24.74 -22.44
C HIS A 69 -0.56 -25.19 -21.06
N HIS A 70 0.33 -25.75 -20.25
CA HIS A 70 0.01 -26.09 -18.86
C HIS A 70 -0.34 -24.84 -18.06
N ASP A 71 -1.25 -25.03 -17.12
CA ASP A 71 -1.66 -23.96 -16.22
C ASP A 71 -0.49 -23.64 -15.29
N LEU A 72 -0.29 -22.34 -15.03
CA LEU A 72 0.79 -21.83 -14.21
C LEU A 72 0.19 -20.93 -13.13
N THR A 73 0.51 -21.21 -11.88
CA THR A 73 0.05 -20.40 -10.75
C THR A 73 1.23 -19.66 -10.13
N TYR A 74 1.09 -18.34 -10.01
CA TYR A 74 1.98 -17.46 -9.27
C TYR A 74 1.38 -17.15 -7.91
N GLU A 75 2.07 -17.55 -6.85
CA GLU A 75 1.70 -17.26 -5.46
C GLU A 75 2.53 -16.08 -4.94
N ASP A 76 2.09 -15.51 -3.82
CA ASP A 76 2.76 -14.40 -3.10
C ASP A 76 2.97 -13.11 -3.93
N VAL A 77 2.07 -12.84 -4.89
CA VAL A 77 2.14 -11.62 -5.70
C VAL A 77 1.68 -10.42 -4.87
N LEU A 78 2.62 -9.56 -4.48
CA LEU A 78 2.33 -8.34 -3.72
C LEU A 78 1.77 -7.23 -4.63
N VAL A 79 0.57 -6.75 -4.30
CA VAL A 79 -0.04 -5.54 -4.89
C VAL A 79 0.01 -4.42 -3.86
N GLN A 80 0.56 -3.28 -4.28
CA GLN A 80 0.73 -2.10 -3.43
C GLN A 80 -0.10 -0.92 -3.94
N LEU A 81 -0.41 0.01 -3.04
CA LEU A 81 -1.17 1.22 -3.30
C LEU A 81 -0.50 2.04 -4.39
N GLY A 82 -1.27 2.35 -5.45
CA GLY A 82 -0.79 3.24 -6.50
C GLY A 82 0.33 2.67 -7.36
N ARG A 83 0.58 1.36 -7.28
CA ARG A 83 1.64 0.72 -8.06
C ARG A 83 1.07 -0.28 -9.05
N MET A 84 1.75 -0.36 -10.19
CA MET A 84 1.55 -1.39 -11.20
C MET A 84 2.59 -2.49 -11.01
N THR A 85 2.28 -3.54 -10.24
CA THR A 85 3.23 -4.65 -10.07
C THR A 85 3.39 -5.39 -11.39
N SER A 86 4.62 -5.41 -11.91
CA SER A 86 4.96 -6.03 -13.18
C SER A 86 5.64 -7.38 -12.97
N LEU A 87 5.01 -8.47 -13.45
CA LEU A 87 5.53 -9.84 -13.36
C LEU A 87 6.54 -10.20 -14.48
N ALA A 88 6.94 -9.23 -15.30
CA ALA A 88 7.81 -9.42 -16.47
C ALA A 88 7.25 -10.47 -17.46
N ASP A 89 8.15 -11.14 -18.20
CA ASP A 89 7.78 -12.21 -19.12
C ASP A 89 7.55 -13.52 -18.34
N ILE A 90 6.34 -14.07 -18.47
CA ILE A 90 5.90 -15.31 -17.84
C ILE A 90 5.89 -16.41 -18.90
N GLU A 91 6.81 -17.37 -18.77
CA GLU A 91 6.96 -18.47 -19.71
C GLU A 91 6.00 -19.63 -19.39
N LEU A 92 5.15 -19.97 -20.35
CA LEU A 92 4.26 -21.12 -20.25
C LEU A 92 4.85 -22.35 -20.96
N THR A 93 4.75 -23.49 -20.29
CA THR A 93 5.20 -24.78 -20.83
C THR A 93 4.14 -25.41 -21.74
N PRO A 94 4.45 -25.80 -22.99
CA PRO A 94 3.49 -26.46 -23.88
C PRO A 94 3.05 -27.83 -23.35
N LYS A 95 1.76 -28.19 -23.55
CA LYS A 95 1.18 -29.49 -23.11
C LYS A 95 1.77 -30.72 -23.81
N ILE A 96 2.60 -30.54 -24.84
CA ILE A 96 3.32 -31.63 -25.53
C ILE A 96 4.27 -32.35 -24.56
N HIS A 97 4.71 -31.67 -23.50
CA HIS A 97 5.44 -32.27 -22.39
C HIS A 97 4.44 -32.73 -21.31
N GLN A 98 4.46 -34.00 -20.91
CA GLN A 98 3.70 -34.44 -19.73
C GLN A 98 4.39 -33.87 -18.48
N MET A 99 3.78 -32.84 -17.88
CA MET A 99 4.21 -32.24 -16.62
C MET A 99 2.99 -32.01 -15.73
N PRO A 100 3.13 -32.08 -14.40
CA PRO A 100 2.12 -31.59 -13.47
C PRO A 100 2.06 -30.05 -13.49
N ASP A 101 0.96 -29.50 -12.98
CA ASP A 101 0.78 -28.06 -12.81
C ASP A 101 1.93 -27.46 -11.98
N MET A 102 2.36 -26.25 -12.35
CA MET A 102 3.51 -25.59 -11.75
C MET A 102 3.05 -24.41 -10.88
N VAL A 103 3.62 -24.32 -9.67
CA VAL A 103 3.45 -23.18 -8.77
C VAL A 103 4.77 -22.45 -8.64
N VAL A 104 4.76 -21.15 -8.91
CA VAL A 104 5.92 -20.26 -8.81
C VAL A 104 5.63 -19.22 -7.74
N TYR A 105 6.61 -18.96 -6.87
CA TYR A 105 6.51 -17.91 -5.87
C TYR A 105 7.07 -16.61 -6.46
N ALA A 106 6.28 -15.55 -6.42
CA ALA A 106 6.72 -14.24 -6.90
C ALA A 106 7.87 -13.73 -6.03
N THR A 107 8.94 -13.26 -6.68
CA THR A 107 10.00 -12.51 -5.99
C THR A 107 9.78 -11.03 -6.28
N PRO A 108 9.67 -10.16 -5.25
CA PRO A 108 9.46 -8.73 -5.48
C PRO A 108 10.66 -8.14 -6.23
N PRO A 109 10.44 -7.39 -7.33
CA PRO A 109 11.53 -6.76 -8.06
C PRO A 109 12.21 -5.70 -7.18
N LEU A 110 13.54 -5.62 -7.24
CA LEU A 110 14.32 -4.65 -6.45
C LEU A 110 14.07 -3.20 -6.88
N ILE A 111 13.63 -3.00 -8.13
CA ILE A 111 13.33 -1.69 -8.73
C ILE A 111 11.97 -1.80 -9.41
N ASP A 112 11.10 -0.82 -9.14
CA ASP A 112 9.85 -0.65 -9.86
C ASP A 112 10.07 0.28 -11.07
N PRO A 113 10.08 -0.23 -12.31
CA PRO A 113 10.26 0.59 -13.51
C PRO A 113 8.98 1.29 -13.97
N THR A 114 7.83 1.03 -13.32
CA THR A 114 6.51 1.50 -13.76
C THR A 114 6.08 2.79 -13.08
N SER A 115 6.53 3.00 -11.85
CA SER A 115 6.21 4.20 -11.07
C SER A 115 7.10 5.38 -11.47
N THR A 116 6.49 6.57 -11.59
CA THR A 116 7.22 7.82 -11.94
C THR A 116 7.51 8.70 -10.73
N TYR A 117 6.84 8.48 -9.60
CA TYR A 117 7.01 9.27 -8.38
C TYR A 117 8.21 8.78 -7.55
N ILE A 118 8.76 9.68 -6.74
CA ILE A 118 9.79 9.36 -5.74
C ILE A 118 9.09 9.18 -4.39
N GLY A 119 9.18 7.99 -3.82
CA GLY A 119 8.48 7.70 -2.58
C GLY A 119 8.56 6.24 -2.18
N ALA A 120 7.77 5.88 -1.17
CA ALA A 120 7.71 4.52 -0.66
C ALA A 120 6.33 4.19 -0.11
N ASN A 121 6.04 2.90 -0.09
CA ASN A 121 4.86 2.31 0.50
C ASN A 121 5.30 1.56 1.76
N LEU A 122 4.68 1.87 2.87
CA LEU A 122 4.87 1.21 4.15
C LEU A 122 3.64 0.36 4.40
N GLY A 123 3.81 -0.96 4.54
CA GLY A 123 2.69 -1.86 4.85
C GLY A 123 2.57 -2.16 6.34
N ALA A 124 1.46 -2.81 6.71
CA ALA A 124 1.13 -3.22 8.08
C ALA A 124 2.28 -3.93 8.84
N ALA A 125 3.09 -4.73 8.14
CA ALA A 125 4.23 -5.45 8.73
C ALA A 125 5.24 -4.50 9.42
N VAL A 126 5.48 -3.32 8.85
CA VAL A 126 6.39 -2.32 9.44
C VAL A 126 5.80 -1.76 10.73
N TYR A 127 4.50 -1.51 10.75
CA TYR A 127 3.79 -0.95 11.92
C TYR A 127 3.80 -1.90 13.10
N THR A 128 3.64 -3.20 12.82
CA THR A 128 3.59 -4.23 13.87
C THR A 128 4.96 -4.58 14.43
N ALA A 129 6.03 -4.37 13.66
CA ALA A 129 7.38 -4.77 14.05
C ALA A 129 8.11 -3.70 14.89
N LEU A 130 7.68 -2.44 14.82
CA LEU A 130 8.35 -1.32 15.44
C LEU A 130 7.51 -0.69 16.54
N PRO A 131 8.14 -0.21 17.64
CA PRO A 131 7.44 0.55 18.67
C PRO A 131 7.20 1.98 18.19
N ILE A 132 6.18 2.15 17.34
CA ILE A 132 5.73 3.43 16.80
C ILE A 132 4.55 3.99 17.58
N GLU A 133 4.31 5.29 17.46
CA GLU A 133 3.11 5.91 18.01
C GLU A 133 1.86 5.40 17.29
N ARG A 134 0.69 5.52 17.93
CA ARG A 134 -0.60 5.10 17.35
C ARG A 134 -1.16 6.19 16.43
N ASP A 135 -0.31 6.57 15.49
CA ASP A 135 -0.51 7.60 14.49
C ASP A 135 0.27 7.18 13.25
N TYR A 136 -0.39 7.17 12.10
CA TYR A 136 0.24 6.76 10.83
C TYR A 136 1.39 7.65 10.38
N ARG A 137 1.41 8.91 10.82
CA ARG A 137 2.51 9.84 10.56
C ARG A 137 3.82 9.36 11.16
N SER A 138 3.78 8.72 12.32
CA SER A 138 4.98 8.25 13.01
C SER A 138 5.79 7.27 12.15
N VAL A 139 5.13 6.57 11.23
CA VAL A 139 5.78 5.63 10.33
C VAL A 139 6.34 6.31 9.10
N THR A 140 5.73 7.41 8.65
CA THR A 140 6.25 8.17 7.51
C THR A 140 7.64 8.73 7.78
N VAL A 141 7.99 9.02 9.04
CA VAL A 141 9.33 9.49 9.46
C VAL A 141 10.42 8.41 9.29
N LEU A 142 10.04 7.15 9.09
CA LEU A 142 11.00 6.08 8.75
C LEU A 142 11.52 6.22 7.31
N LEU A 143 10.84 7.01 6.47
CA LEU A 143 11.22 7.19 5.08
C LEU A 143 12.29 8.27 4.92
N PRO A 144 13.23 8.07 3.98
CA PRO A 144 14.17 9.12 3.63
C PRO A 144 13.41 10.35 3.13
N HIS A 145 13.94 11.53 3.45
CA HIS A 145 13.37 12.85 3.12
C HIS A 145 12.07 13.22 3.85
N VAL A 146 11.61 12.42 4.81
CA VAL A 146 10.54 12.79 5.75
C VAL A 146 11.15 13.08 7.11
N ASN A 147 10.78 14.20 7.72
CA ASN A 147 11.21 14.59 9.05
C ASN A 147 10.00 15.09 9.85
N GLU A 148 10.06 15.05 11.17
CA GLU A 148 9.06 15.76 11.97
C GLU A 148 9.23 17.27 11.79
N SER A 149 8.12 17.99 11.65
CA SER A 149 8.16 19.43 11.59
C SER A 149 8.57 20.00 12.94
N PHE A 150 9.47 20.98 12.93
CA PHE A 150 9.94 21.67 14.14
C PHE A 150 8.79 22.33 14.92
N LEU A 151 7.70 22.71 14.25
CA LEU A 151 6.54 23.35 14.87
C LEU A 151 5.51 22.35 15.43
N GLY A 152 5.68 21.05 15.19
CA GLY A 152 4.75 20.00 15.63
C GLY A 152 3.45 19.91 14.81
N ASP A 153 3.36 20.66 13.71
CA ASP A 153 2.20 20.74 12.80
C ASP A 153 2.13 19.59 11.77
N GLY A 154 3.02 18.60 11.86
CA GLY A 154 3.04 17.44 10.97
C GLY A 154 4.44 16.99 10.60
N ILE A 155 4.61 16.59 9.35
CA ILE A 155 5.90 16.12 8.81
C ILE A 155 6.42 17.09 7.77
N GLY A 156 7.72 17.40 7.76
CA GLY A 156 8.37 18.05 6.62
C GLY A 156 8.77 17.00 5.59
N THR A 157 8.45 17.23 4.32
CA THR A 157 8.75 16.29 3.23
C THR A 157 9.59 16.97 2.15
N ALA A 158 10.71 16.35 1.77
CA ALA A 158 11.60 16.83 0.70
C ALA A 158 12.05 18.30 0.82
N GLY A 159 12.16 18.82 2.05
CA GLY A 159 12.53 20.21 2.34
C GLY A 159 11.35 21.17 2.45
N GLY A 160 10.12 20.71 2.19
CA GLY A 160 8.89 21.41 2.50
C GLY A 160 8.52 21.33 3.99
N THR A 161 7.69 22.27 4.43
CA THR A 161 7.10 22.38 5.77
C THR A 161 5.90 21.46 5.94
N GLY A 162 5.45 21.26 7.20
CA GLY A 162 4.21 20.53 7.50
C GLY A 162 3.01 21.05 6.72
N LEU A 163 2.93 22.37 6.57
CA LEU A 163 1.86 23.10 5.89
C LEU A 163 1.72 22.79 4.39
N GLU A 164 2.76 22.23 3.79
CA GLU A 164 2.89 22.07 2.33
C GLU A 164 2.56 20.66 1.85
N ASN A 165 2.23 19.76 2.77
CA ASN A 165 1.82 18.40 2.42
C ASN A 165 0.32 18.28 2.18
N LYS A 166 -0.06 17.18 1.54
CA LYS A 166 -1.45 16.75 1.42
C LYS A 166 -1.64 15.37 2.01
N TYR A 167 -2.74 15.20 2.74
CA TYR A 167 -3.10 13.95 3.40
C TYR A 167 -4.41 13.41 2.81
N PHE A 168 -4.37 12.15 2.38
CA PHE A 168 -5.52 11.44 1.85
C PHE A 168 -5.77 10.18 2.67
N ILE A 169 -7.03 9.93 2.99
CA ILE A 169 -7.49 8.67 3.61
C ILE A 169 -8.54 8.07 2.68
N ASP A 170 -8.28 6.86 2.18
CA ASP A 170 -9.13 6.17 1.21
C ASP A 170 -9.50 7.09 0.04
N GLY A 171 -8.53 7.89 -0.42
CA GLY A 171 -8.64 8.85 -1.51
C GLY A 171 -9.29 10.20 -1.16
N ILE A 172 -9.85 10.37 0.04
CA ILE A 172 -10.47 11.63 0.48
C ILE A 172 -9.40 12.58 1.04
N ASP A 173 -9.33 13.82 0.54
CA ASP A 173 -8.45 14.86 1.11
C ASP A 173 -8.93 15.20 2.53
N VAL A 174 -8.11 14.83 3.52
CA VAL A 174 -8.34 15.11 4.93
C VAL A 174 -7.37 16.17 5.46
N THR A 175 -6.66 16.89 4.59
CA THR A 175 -5.69 17.91 5.01
C THR A 175 -6.38 19.02 5.80
N GLU A 176 -5.84 19.35 6.97
CA GLU A 176 -6.31 20.47 7.76
C GLU A 176 -6.01 21.79 7.05
N PRO A 177 -6.99 22.67 6.81
CA PRO A 177 -6.78 23.86 5.97
C PRO A 177 -5.97 24.97 6.63
N ILE A 178 -5.75 24.92 7.96
CA ILE A 178 -5.09 25.99 8.72
C ILE A 178 -3.62 25.63 8.99
N GLU A 179 -3.38 24.45 9.57
CA GLU A 179 -2.04 23.98 9.96
C GLU A 179 -1.49 22.97 8.96
N GLY A 180 -2.18 22.69 7.85
CA GLY A 180 -1.74 21.81 6.76
C GLY A 180 -1.36 20.38 7.16
N GLY A 181 -1.57 20.00 8.43
CA GLY A 181 -1.41 18.65 8.95
C GLY A 181 -2.60 17.74 8.61
N PRO A 182 -2.65 16.52 9.17
CA PRO A 182 -3.80 15.65 8.95
C PRO A 182 -5.00 16.15 9.76
N GLY A 183 -6.09 16.48 9.09
CA GLY A 183 -7.38 16.82 9.72
C GLY A 183 -8.07 15.63 10.38
N THR A 184 -7.63 14.40 10.08
CA THR A 184 -8.08 13.16 10.74
C THR A 184 -6.88 12.29 11.08
N ASN A 185 -6.77 11.90 12.36
CA ASN A 185 -5.78 10.94 12.81
C ASN A 185 -6.41 9.54 12.91
N LEU A 186 -5.73 8.53 12.39
CA LEU A 186 -6.14 7.13 12.48
C LEU A 186 -5.02 6.32 13.16
N PRO A 187 -5.35 5.49 14.17
CA PRO A 187 -4.42 4.49 14.69
C PRO A 187 -3.94 3.58 13.56
N TYR A 188 -2.65 3.20 13.58
CA TYR A 188 -2.07 2.29 12.59
C TYR A 188 -2.81 0.96 12.47
N ASN A 189 -3.55 0.55 13.51
CA ASN A 189 -4.36 -0.67 13.51
C ASN A 189 -5.41 -0.67 12.39
N PHE A 190 -5.96 0.48 12.02
CA PHE A 190 -6.97 0.55 10.95
C PHE A 190 -6.35 0.65 9.56
N ILE A 191 -5.03 0.74 9.47
CA ILE A 191 -4.33 1.13 8.26
C ILE A 191 -3.64 -0.06 7.65
N ARG A 192 -3.95 -0.27 6.37
CA ARG A 192 -3.41 -1.35 5.56
C ARG A 192 -2.06 -0.98 4.99
N GLU A 193 -1.98 0.20 4.38
CA GLU A 193 -0.75 0.72 3.78
C GLU A 193 -0.75 2.26 3.80
N VAL A 194 0.43 2.84 3.98
CA VAL A 194 0.70 4.27 3.86
C VAL A 194 1.70 4.46 2.74
N GLN A 195 1.30 5.20 1.71
CA GLN A 195 2.16 5.61 0.62
C GLN A 195 2.55 7.07 0.84
N VAL A 196 3.84 7.36 0.75
CA VAL A 196 4.36 8.72 0.79
C VAL A 196 5.04 9.02 -0.53
N LYS A 197 4.53 10.03 -1.24
CA LYS A 197 5.15 10.58 -2.46
C LYS A 197 5.83 11.89 -2.10
N THR A 198 7.14 11.95 -2.32
CA THR A 198 8.00 13.08 -1.94
C THR A 198 8.38 13.97 -3.12
N GLY A 199 8.14 13.51 -4.36
CA GLY A 199 8.38 14.27 -5.57
C GLY A 199 7.91 13.52 -6.81
N ALA A 200 7.84 14.23 -7.94
CA ALA A 200 7.37 13.69 -9.23
C ALA A 200 6.00 12.99 -9.16
N TYR A 201 5.17 13.36 -8.19
CA TYR A 201 3.80 12.88 -8.06
C TYR A 201 2.87 13.55 -9.07
N GLU A 202 1.74 12.91 -9.30
CA GLU A 202 0.77 13.22 -10.33
C GLU A 202 0.06 14.56 -10.07
N ALA A 203 -0.39 15.24 -11.13
CA ALA A 203 -1.03 16.56 -11.05
C ALA A 203 -2.40 16.57 -10.33
N GLU A 204 -2.93 15.40 -10.01
CA GLU A 204 -4.18 15.23 -9.27
C GLU A 204 -4.08 15.67 -7.81
N TYR A 205 -2.88 15.61 -7.22
CA TYR A 205 -2.59 16.05 -5.84
C TYR A 205 -2.38 17.56 -5.73
N ARG A 206 -3.26 18.31 -6.41
CA ARG A 206 -3.25 19.77 -6.54
C ARG A 206 -2.81 20.48 -5.24
N SER A 207 -2.01 21.52 -5.41
CA SER A 207 -1.57 22.39 -4.31
C SER A 207 -0.74 21.71 -3.20
N SER A 208 -0.20 20.51 -3.43
CA SER A 208 0.93 19.99 -2.65
C SER A 208 2.22 20.64 -3.14
N LEU A 209 2.97 21.26 -2.24
CA LEU A 209 4.31 21.83 -2.50
C LEU A 209 5.42 20.97 -1.86
N GLY A 210 5.08 20.24 -0.80
CA GLY A 210 5.93 19.25 -0.13
C GLY A 210 5.61 17.85 -0.66
N GLY A 211 5.09 16.99 0.21
CA GLY A 211 4.75 15.61 -0.11
C GLY A 211 3.26 15.30 -0.07
N VAL A 212 2.91 14.16 -0.65
CA VAL A 212 1.57 13.57 -0.59
C VAL A 212 1.65 12.32 0.29
N VAL A 213 0.79 12.25 1.29
CA VAL A 213 0.60 11.07 2.14
C VAL A 213 -0.76 10.47 1.82
N ASN A 214 -0.77 9.27 1.29
CA ASN A 214 -1.97 8.52 0.95
C ASN A 214 -2.08 7.30 1.86
N VAL A 215 -3.20 7.18 2.54
CA VAL A 215 -3.46 6.15 3.54
C VAL A 215 -4.64 5.33 3.05
N VAL A 216 -4.49 4.01 3.02
CA VAL A 216 -5.61 3.09 2.80
C VAL A 216 -5.88 2.26 4.04
N THR A 217 -7.16 2.14 4.37
CA THR A 217 -7.62 1.33 5.49
C THR A 217 -7.83 -0.13 5.08
N HIS A 218 -8.00 -1.01 6.07
CA HIS A 218 -8.39 -2.39 5.79
C HIS A 218 -9.79 -2.43 5.16
N SER A 219 -9.89 -3.05 3.98
CA SER A 219 -11.17 -3.39 3.34
C SER A 219 -11.60 -4.82 3.69
N GLY A 220 -12.89 -5.11 3.50
CA GLY A 220 -13.40 -6.49 3.60
C GLY A 220 -13.00 -7.34 2.38
N GLY A 221 -13.02 -8.66 2.57
CA GLY A 221 -12.56 -9.64 1.60
C GLY A 221 -13.53 -10.81 1.43
N ASP A 222 -13.04 -11.90 0.84
CA ASP A 222 -13.80 -13.16 0.74
C ASP A 222 -13.77 -13.94 2.07
N GLU A 223 -12.79 -13.68 2.93
CA GLU A 223 -12.70 -14.25 4.27
C GLU A 223 -13.12 -13.25 5.35
N ILE A 224 -13.97 -13.70 6.27
CA ILE A 224 -14.37 -12.88 7.42
C ILE A 224 -13.19 -12.78 8.39
N HIS A 225 -12.75 -11.55 8.67
CA HIS A 225 -11.71 -11.29 9.65
C HIS A 225 -12.07 -10.08 10.51
N GLY A 226 -11.44 -9.97 11.67
CA GLY A 226 -11.65 -8.82 12.54
C GLY A 226 -10.60 -8.72 13.62
N GLN A 227 -10.49 -7.52 14.18
CA GLN A 227 -9.58 -7.25 15.29
C GLN A 227 -10.27 -6.34 16.29
N GLY A 228 -9.94 -6.53 17.56
CA GLY A 228 -10.28 -5.61 18.64
C GLY A 228 -9.00 -5.21 19.35
N PHE A 229 -8.88 -3.94 19.70
CA PHE A 229 -7.73 -3.43 20.42
C PHE A 229 -8.16 -2.48 21.52
N GLY A 230 -7.32 -2.37 22.55
CA GLY A 230 -7.51 -1.47 23.67
C GLY A 230 -6.15 -1.10 24.25
N PHE A 231 -5.91 0.19 24.38
CA PHE A 231 -4.67 0.74 24.87
C PHE A 231 -4.97 1.70 26.03
N PHE A 232 -4.10 1.64 27.03
CA PHE A 232 -4.14 2.51 28.18
C PHE A 232 -2.71 2.96 28.49
N ILE A 233 -2.50 4.27 28.51
CA ILE A 233 -1.26 4.85 29.02
C ILE A 233 -1.59 5.87 30.10
N ASN A 234 -0.85 5.79 31.20
CA ASN A 234 -1.01 6.65 32.35
C ASN A 234 0.35 7.17 32.77
N ASN A 235 0.40 8.41 33.26
CA ASN A 235 1.63 9.02 33.72
C ASN A 235 2.32 8.22 34.84
N GLN A 236 1.58 7.47 35.67
CA GLN A 236 2.11 6.57 36.69
C GLN A 236 2.95 5.41 36.12
N PHE A 237 2.77 5.06 34.84
CA PHE A 237 3.58 4.06 34.15
C PHE A 237 4.78 4.66 33.42
N THR A 238 4.89 5.98 33.36
CA THR A 238 5.96 6.68 32.66
C THR A 238 6.95 7.30 33.65
N ARG A 239 8.23 7.28 33.29
CA ARG A 239 9.26 7.94 34.09
C ARG A 239 9.03 9.45 34.05
N GLY A 240 9.11 10.12 35.20
CA GLY A 240 9.01 11.58 35.29
C GLY A 240 10.00 12.29 34.36
N ALA A 241 9.60 13.47 33.85
CA ALA A 241 10.36 14.23 32.87
C ALA A 241 11.83 14.41 33.29
N ARG A 242 12.76 14.22 32.34
CA ARG A 242 14.17 14.61 32.56
C ARG A 242 14.20 16.13 32.65
N LYS A 243 14.53 16.68 33.82
CA LYS A 243 14.63 18.12 34.04
C LYS A 243 15.68 18.73 33.12
N GLY A 244 15.25 19.48 32.10
CA GLY A 244 16.08 20.36 31.28
C GLY A 244 15.89 21.83 31.68
N ALA A 245 16.52 22.77 30.95
CA ALA A 245 16.36 24.21 31.19
C ALA A 245 14.93 24.73 30.94
N PHE A 246 14.12 23.95 30.23
CA PHE A 246 12.67 24.12 30.10
C PHE A 246 12.02 22.92 30.77
N GLU A 247 11.13 23.15 31.73
CA GLU A 247 10.27 22.11 32.28
C GLU A 247 9.11 21.91 31.31
N PRO A 248 9.09 20.84 30.48
CA PRO A 248 7.87 20.52 29.76
C PRO A 248 6.78 20.28 30.79
N ASN A 249 5.61 20.90 30.61
CA ASN A 249 4.45 20.66 31.46
C ASN A 249 3.94 19.23 31.20
N THR A 250 4.53 18.25 31.88
CA THR A 250 4.01 16.89 31.94
C THR A 250 2.99 16.82 33.07
N GLY A 251 1.81 17.41 32.84
CA GLY A 251 0.68 17.25 33.76
C GLY A 251 0.28 15.77 33.90
N ASP A 252 -0.62 15.49 34.85
CA ASP A 252 -1.19 14.15 34.97
C ASP A 252 -1.96 13.80 33.68
N PHE A 253 -1.61 12.68 33.03
CA PHE A 253 -2.28 12.21 31.83
C PHE A 253 -2.72 10.75 31.97
N ALA A 254 -3.90 10.46 31.41
CA ALA A 254 -4.46 9.13 31.26
C ALA A 254 -5.15 9.08 29.89
N HIS A 255 -4.59 8.33 28.95
CA HIS A 255 -5.16 8.14 27.62
C HIS A 255 -5.68 6.72 27.48
N TYR A 256 -6.91 6.61 26.99
CA TYR A 256 -7.54 5.36 26.60
C TYR A 256 -7.91 5.46 25.14
N ASP A 257 -7.66 4.39 24.40
CA ASP A 257 -8.22 4.26 23.06
C ASP A 257 -8.42 2.79 22.76
N ALA A 258 -9.61 2.50 22.25
CA ALA A 258 -10.06 1.18 21.93
C ALA A 258 -10.84 1.25 20.62
N GLY A 259 -10.73 0.19 19.84
CA GLY A 259 -11.38 0.10 18.55
C GLY A 259 -11.60 -1.35 18.16
N PHE A 260 -12.46 -1.53 17.18
CA PHE A 260 -12.65 -2.81 16.52
C PHE A 260 -12.82 -2.58 15.02
N SER A 261 -12.38 -3.54 14.22
CA SER A 261 -12.69 -3.62 12.81
C SER A 261 -13.16 -5.02 12.45
N ILE A 262 -14.02 -5.09 11.43
CA ILE A 262 -14.51 -6.32 10.81
C ILE A 262 -14.44 -6.13 9.30
N GLY A 263 -14.00 -7.17 8.60
CA GLY A 263 -13.87 -7.24 7.14
C GLY A 263 -14.37 -8.57 6.64
#